data_AF-A0AAE0XWF1-F1
#
_entry.id   AF-A0AAE0XWF1-F1
#
_cell.length_a   1.000
_cell.length_b   1.000
_cell.length_c   1.000
_cell.angle_alpha   90.00
_cell.angle_beta   90.00
_cell.angle_gamma   90.00
#
_symmetry.space_group_name_H-M   'P 1'
#
loop_
_entity.id
_entity.type
_entity.pdbx_description
1 polymer ?
#
loop_
_entity_poly.entity_id
_entity_poly.type
_entity_poly.pdbx_seq_one_letter_code
_entity_poly.pdbx_strand_id
1 'polypeptide(L)'
;MYTVSPILAVHIKSCSRCTHSVLFSLYTVSAGLTVHSQSKCRCTQSVLFSLYTVSPVLAVHIKSCSRCTQSVLFSLYTLSPILAVHSQCWSRCTHSVLFSLYTVSPVLAVHSQSYSRCTHSVLFSLYTFSPVLAVHIQSYSRCTHLALFSLYTLSPVLAVHINSCSRCTQSVLFSLYTSVLFSLYTFSPILAVHSQSYSRCTQSVLFSLYTFSPGLAVHIQSYSRCTHSVLFSLYTVLFSLYTVTPALAVHIQSYSRCTQSVLFSLYTFSPILALNIQSCSGCTHSVLFSLYTFSPILAVHIKSSSRCSHSVLFSLYYFSPILAVHIQSCSRCTQSVLLSLYTLGPILAVHSQSCSRCTISVLFSLYTLSPILAVHSQSFSRCTH
;
A
#
# COMPACT_ATOMS: atom_id res chain seq x y z
N MET A 1 1.45 -13.61 42.78
CA MET A 1 2.78 -12.98 42.94
C MET A 1 2.88 -11.88 41.89
N TYR A 2 2.73 -10.61 42.27
CA TYR A 2 2.91 -9.48 41.35
C TYR A 2 4.42 -9.32 41.09
N THR A 3 4.89 -9.71 39.92
CA THR A 3 6.27 -9.46 39.50
C THR A 3 6.32 -8.15 38.73
N VAL A 4 7.16 -7.23 39.20
CA VAL A 4 7.17 -5.83 38.74
C VAL A 4 7.71 -5.71 37.31
N SER A 5 8.51 -6.68 36.84
CA SER A 5 9.14 -6.65 35.51
C SER A 5 9.79 -8.00 35.10
N PRO A 6 9.06 -9.10 34.89
CA PRO A 6 9.66 -10.34 34.42
C PRO A 6 10.19 -10.22 32.98
N ILE A 7 11.41 -10.72 32.75
CA ILE A 7 11.91 -11.06 31.42
C ILE A 7 11.62 -12.55 31.21
N LEU A 8 10.78 -12.88 30.23
CA LEU A 8 10.40 -14.25 29.92
C LEU A 8 10.88 -14.60 28.51
N ALA A 9 11.62 -15.70 28.38
CA ALA A 9 12.03 -16.27 27.11
C ALA A 9 11.35 -17.63 26.91
N VAL A 10 10.44 -17.70 25.94
CA VAL A 10 9.75 -18.93 25.55
C VAL A 10 10.40 -19.47 24.30
N HIS A 11 10.87 -20.71 24.35
CA HIS A 11 11.55 -21.32 23.22
C HIS A 11 10.97 -22.70 22.90
N ILE A 12 10.28 -22.79 21.76
CA ILE A 12 9.63 -24.01 21.26
C ILE A 12 10.43 -24.55 20.08
N LYS A 13 10.97 -25.76 20.23
CA LYS A 13 11.61 -26.51 19.13
C LYS A 13 10.79 -27.75 18.83
N SER A 14 10.40 -27.92 17.58
CA SER A 14 9.72 -29.12 17.08
C SER A 14 10.53 -29.71 15.94
N CYS A 15 10.82 -31.01 16.00
CA CYS A 15 11.61 -31.72 15.01
C CYS A 15 10.88 -32.98 14.57
N SER A 16 10.53 -33.05 13.27
CA SER A 16 9.94 -34.20 12.57
C SER A 16 8.59 -34.71 13.09
N ARG A 17 7.54 -34.58 12.26
CA ARG A 17 6.20 -35.16 12.52
C ARG A 17 5.60 -34.79 13.88
N CYS A 18 5.59 -33.50 14.19
CA CYS A 18 5.06 -33.01 15.47
C CYS A 18 3.69 -32.35 15.27
N THR A 19 2.80 -32.57 16.23
CA THR A 19 1.56 -31.80 16.43
C THR A 19 1.64 -31.20 17.82
N HIS A 20 1.71 -29.87 17.93
CA HIS A 20 1.72 -29.21 19.24
C HIS A 20 0.81 -27.98 19.24
N SER A 21 0.06 -27.85 20.32
CA SER A 21 -0.66 -26.65 20.71
C SER A 21 -0.04 -26.14 22.00
N VAL A 22 0.21 -24.82 22.05
CA VAL A 22 0.71 -24.19 23.27
C VAL A 22 -0.11 -22.94 23.54
N LEU A 23 -0.55 -22.79 24.78
CA LEU A 23 -1.30 -21.62 25.25
C LEU A 23 -0.50 -20.93 26.35
N PHE A 24 -0.25 -19.64 26.17
CA PHE A 24 0.38 -18.79 27.16
C PHE A 24 -0.59 -17.70 27.57
N SER A 25 -0.87 -17.59 28.87
CA SER A 25 -1.62 -16.49 29.46
C SER A 25 -0.74 -15.78 30.46
N LEU A 26 -0.54 -14.47 30.29
CA LEU A 26 0.34 -13.66 31.13
C LEU A 26 -0.38 -12.37 31.54
N TYR A 27 -0.39 -12.10 32.84
CA TYR A 27 -0.93 -10.89 33.46
C TYR A 27 0.19 -10.22 34.27
N THR A 28 0.77 -9.13 33.77
CA THR A 28 1.88 -8.42 34.43
C THR A 28 1.84 -6.93 34.16
N VAL A 29 2.44 -6.11 35.02
CA VAL A 29 2.47 -4.65 34.83
C VAL A 29 3.45 -4.26 33.72
N SER A 30 4.69 -4.75 33.78
CA SER A 30 5.67 -4.63 32.70
C SER A 30 6.28 -6.00 32.40
N ALA A 31 6.64 -6.28 31.14
CA ALA A 31 7.32 -7.53 30.79
C ALA A 31 8.12 -7.41 29.49
N GLY A 32 9.32 -7.97 29.49
CA GLY A 32 10.05 -8.29 28.27
C GLY A 32 9.75 -9.74 27.89
N LEU A 33 9.03 -9.97 26.80
CA LEU A 33 8.70 -11.32 26.35
C LEU A 33 9.37 -11.60 25.00
N THR A 34 10.19 -12.64 24.97
CA THR A 34 10.77 -13.17 23.74
C THR A 34 10.20 -14.55 23.46
N VAL A 35 9.66 -14.75 22.26
CA VAL A 35 9.10 -16.02 21.82
C VAL A 35 9.88 -16.49 20.61
N HIS A 36 10.55 -17.62 20.75
CA HIS A 36 11.21 -18.29 19.64
C HIS A 36 10.49 -19.61 19.33
N SER A 37 9.97 -19.74 18.12
CA SER A 37 9.37 -20.99 17.65
C SER A 37 10.13 -21.48 16.42
N GLN A 38 10.66 -22.70 16.47
CA GLN A 38 11.36 -23.33 15.37
C GLN A 38 10.77 -24.71 15.08
N SER A 39 10.25 -24.89 13.87
CA SER A 39 9.75 -26.18 13.39
C SER A 39 10.56 -26.69 12.20
N LYS A 40 10.92 -27.99 12.24
CA LYS A 40 11.60 -28.71 11.15
C LYS A 40 10.78 -29.92 10.70
N CYS A 41 10.54 -30.01 9.40
CA CYS A 41 10.01 -31.17 8.67
C CYS A 41 8.65 -31.71 9.15
N ARG A 42 7.57 -31.38 8.42
CA ARG A 42 6.22 -31.95 8.66
C ARG A 42 5.69 -31.70 10.07
N CYS A 43 5.63 -30.44 10.48
CA CYS A 43 5.07 -30.06 11.78
C CYS A 43 3.78 -29.27 11.60
N THR A 44 2.81 -29.51 12.48
CA THR A 44 1.67 -28.62 12.70
C THR A 44 1.83 -28.00 14.08
N GLN A 45 1.84 -26.66 14.14
CA GLN A 45 1.96 -25.95 15.40
C GLN A 45 0.91 -24.87 15.49
N SER A 46 0.23 -24.83 16.63
CA SER A 46 -0.65 -23.73 17.02
C SER A 46 -0.11 -23.12 18.30
N VAL A 47 0.05 -21.81 18.32
CA VAL A 47 0.45 -21.09 19.54
C VAL A 47 -0.51 -19.94 19.77
N LEU A 48 -1.06 -19.87 20.98
CA LEU A 48 -1.92 -18.79 21.41
C LEU A 48 -1.28 -18.04 22.57
N PHE A 49 -1.15 -16.73 22.40
CA PHE A 49 -0.69 -15.81 23.43
C PHE A 49 -1.83 -14.87 23.81
N SER A 50 -2.21 -14.89 25.09
CA SER A 50 -3.11 -13.92 25.70
C SER A 50 -2.32 -13.09 26.72
N LEU A 51 -2.09 -11.82 26.40
CA LEU A 51 -1.35 -10.90 27.27
C LEU A 51 -2.23 -9.74 27.71
N TYR A 52 -2.21 -9.49 29.02
CA TYR A 52 -2.79 -8.29 29.65
C TYR A 52 -1.69 -7.59 30.43
N THR A 53 -1.12 -6.52 29.84
CA THR A 53 0.04 -5.83 30.40
C THR A 53 0.07 -4.34 30.10
N VAL A 54 0.71 -3.53 30.96
CA VAL A 54 0.67 -2.07 30.82
C VAL A 54 1.73 -1.56 29.83
N SER A 55 2.84 -2.25 29.63
CA SER A 55 3.90 -1.81 28.70
C SER A 55 4.84 -2.96 28.30
N PRO A 56 4.38 -3.92 27.47
CA PRO A 56 5.23 -5.03 27.08
C PRO A 56 6.17 -4.66 25.93
N VAL A 57 7.38 -5.22 25.98
CA VAL A 57 8.23 -5.38 24.80
C VAL A 57 8.15 -6.83 24.38
N LEU A 58 7.57 -7.08 23.20
CA LEU A 58 7.34 -8.42 22.68
C LEU A 58 8.11 -8.63 21.37
N ALA A 59 9.04 -9.59 21.38
CA ALA A 59 9.73 -10.05 20.18
C ALA A 59 9.33 -11.49 19.87
N VAL A 60 8.70 -11.70 18.72
CA VAL A 60 8.21 -13.00 18.26
C VAL A 60 9.00 -13.41 17.04
N HIS A 61 9.65 -14.55 17.11
CA HIS A 61 10.46 -15.06 16.02
C HIS A 61 10.06 -16.49 15.69
N ILE A 62 9.56 -16.68 14.47
CA ILE A 62 8.99 -17.93 13.98
C ILE A 62 9.78 -18.42 12.76
N LYS A 63 10.35 -19.63 12.85
CA LYS A 63 11.09 -20.29 11.76
C LYS A 63 10.47 -21.64 11.42
N SER A 64 10.24 -21.85 10.13
CA SER A 64 9.72 -23.12 9.61
C SER A 64 10.52 -23.64 8.44
N CYS A 65 11.00 -24.88 8.59
CA CYS A 65 11.77 -25.59 7.58
C CYS A 65 11.00 -26.80 7.05
N SER A 66 10.47 -26.68 5.83
CA SER A 66 9.87 -27.73 5.01
C SER A 66 8.55 -28.36 5.50
N ARG A 67 7.48 -28.18 4.71
CA ARG A 67 6.15 -28.81 4.92
C ARG A 67 5.56 -28.56 6.31
N CYS A 68 5.70 -27.34 6.83
CA CYS A 68 5.13 -26.97 8.13
C CYS A 68 3.83 -26.20 7.95
N THR A 69 2.90 -26.40 8.88
CA THR A 69 1.73 -25.53 9.05
C THR A 69 1.86 -24.89 10.42
N GLN A 70 1.84 -23.56 10.48
CA GLN A 70 1.93 -22.83 11.73
C GLN A 70 0.82 -21.79 11.79
N SER A 71 0.08 -21.81 12.89
CA SER A 71 -0.86 -20.77 13.27
C SER A 71 -0.38 -20.14 14.58
N VAL A 72 -0.27 -18.82 14.58
CA VAL A 72 0.03 -18.08 15.81
C VAL A 72 -1.00 -16.99 16.01
N LEU A 73 -1.63 -16.99 17.18
CA LEU A 73 -2.63 -16.01 17.57
C LEU A 73 -2.12 -15.21 18.76
N PHE A 74 -2.18 -13.89 18.64
CA PHE A 74 -1.91 -12.96 19.71
C PHE A 74 -3.17 -12.16 20.03
N SER A 75 -3.61 -12.22 21.29
CA SER A 75 -4.62 -11.35 21.87
C SER A 75 -3.96 -10.49 22.93
N LEU A 76 -3.82 -9.20 22.65
CA LEU A 76 -3.09 -8.24 23.47
C LEU A 76 -4.02 -7.10 23.90
N TYR A 77 -4.16 -6.93 25.22
CA TYR A 77 -4.84 -5.80 25.85
C TYR A 77 -3.80 -5.02 26.66
N THR A 78 -3.26 -3.95 26.07
CA THR A 78 -2.06 -3.32 26.62
C THR A 78 -2.00 -1.82 26.36
N LEU A 79 -1.36 -1.07 27.25
CA LEU A 79 -0.99 0.31 26.95
C LEU A 79 0.40 0.31 26.28
N SER A 80 0.61 1.13 25.24
CA SER A 80 1.92 1.39 24.60
C SER A 80 2.85 0.17 24.35
N PRO A 81 2.41 -0.89 23.66
CA PRO A 81 3.30 -2.03 23.39
C PRO A 81 4.31 -1.73 22.29
N ILE A 82 5.51 -2.32 22.42
CA ILE A 82 6.47 -2.45 21.33
C ILE A 82 6.46 -3.90 20.88
N LEU A 83 6.05 -4.15 19.65
CA LEU A 83 5.89 -5.50 19.10
C LEU A 83 6.72 -5.65 17.82
N ALA A 84 7.64 -6.62 17.83
CA ALA A 84 8.41 -7.04 16.67
C ALA A 84 8.11 -8.50 16.33
N VAL A 85 7.67 -8.75 15.10
CA VAL A 85 7.26 -10.08 14.63
C VAL A 85 8.10 -10.43 13.41
N HIS A 86 8.86 -11.52 13.51
CA HIS A 86 9.68 -12.02 12.42
C HIS A 86 9.28 -13.45 12.06
N SER A 87 8.76 -13.66 10.86
CA SER A 87 8.40 -14.98 10.34
C SER A 87 9.27 -15.35 9.13
N GLN A 88 9.80 -16.58 9.13
CA GLN A 88 10.64 -17.09 8.04
C GLN A 88 10.21 -18.50 7.63
N CYS A 89 9.89 -18.64 6.34
CA CYS A 89 9.38 -19.88 5.73
C CYS A 89 10.25 -20.30 4.55
N TRP A 90 10.80 -21.53 4.61
CA TRP A 90 11.70 -22.00 3.56
C TRP A 90 11.00 -22.74 2.40
N SER A 91 10.27 -23.83 2.67
CA SER A 91 9.72 -24.66 1.60
C SER A 91 8.36 -25.30 1.92
N ARG A 92 7.36 -25.07 1.06
CA ARG A 92 6.00 -25.65 1.21
C ARG A 92 5.42 -25.45 2.62
N CYS A 93 5.56 -24.25 3.17
CA CYS A 93 5.01 -23.94 4.48
C CYS A 93 3.71 -23.14 4.33
N THR A 94 2.76 -23.36 5.24
CA THR A 94 1.59 -22.50 5.43
C THR A 94 1.69 -21.82 6.79
N HIS A 95 1.66 -20.49 6.79
CA HIS A 95 1.77 -19.70 8.00
C HIS A 95 0.58 -18.77 8.07
N SER A 96 -0.10 -18.78 9.22
CA SER A 96 -1.10 -17.80 9.57
C SER A 96 -0.70 -17.14 10.88
N VAL A 97 -0.65 -15.81 10.86
CA VAL A 97 -0.42 -15.03 12.08
C VAL A 97 -1.59 -14.05 12.24
N LEU A 98 -2.27 -14.13 13.38
CA LEU A 98 -3.37 -13.26 13.72
C LEU A 98 -3.01 -12.44 14.95
N PHE A 99 -3.19 -11.13 14.85
CA PHE A 99 -3.07 -10.20 15.96
C PHE A 99 -4.41 -9.49 16.19
N SER A 100 -4.92 -9.61 17.40
CA SER A 100 -6.01 -8.80 17.93
C SER A 100 -5.44 -7.92 19.04
N LEU A 101 -5.34 -6.62 18.77
CA LEU A 101 -4.73 -5.63 19.66
C LEU A 101 -5.76 -4.57 20.04
N TYR A 102 -5.95 -4.39 21.35
CA TYR A 102 -6.69 -3.27 21.94
C TYR A 102 -5.72 -2.45 22.78
N THR A 103 -5.20 -1.37 22.20
CA THR A 103 -4.03 -0.67 22.78
C THR A 103 -4.03 0.82 22.53
N VAL A 104 -3.28 1.56 23.34
CA VAL A 104 -3.00 2.99 23.10
C VAL A 104 -1.58 3.10 22.55
N SER A 105 -1.39 3.74 21.40
CA SER A 105 -0.08 4.07 20.79
C SER A 105 0.91 2.90 20.66
N PRO A 106 0.58 1.82 19.93
CA PRO A 106 1.52 0.73 19.69
C PRO A 106 2.58 1.09 18.64
N VAL A 107 3.78 0.54 18.82
CA VAL A 107 4.80 0.46 17.77
C VAL A 107 4.90 -0.98 17.31
N LEU A 108 4.59 -1.24 16.05
CA LEU A 108 4.52 -2.58 15.49
C LEU A 108 5.39 -2.71 14.24
N ALA A 109 6.33 -3.65 14.27
CA ALA A 109 7.16 -4.04 13.15
C ALA A 109 6.91 -5.50 12.78
N VAL A 110 6.56 -5.75 11.52
CA VAL A 110 6.24 -7.10 11.01
C VAL A 110 7.15 -7.39 9.83
N HIS A 111 7.93 -8.45 9.94
CA HIS A 111 8.82 -8.92 8.90
C HIS A 111 8.48 -10.36 8.52
N SER A 112 8.18 -10.57 7.24
CA SER A 112 7.82 -11.90 6.72
C SER A 112 8.69 -12.27 5.52
N GLN A 113 9.35 -13.41 5.62
CA GLN A 113 10.25 -13.94 4.61
C GLN A 113 9.75 -15.29 4.09
N SER A 114 9.54 -15.40 2.78
CA SER A 114 9.05 -16.62 2.13
C SER A 114 9.92 -17.01 0.93
N TYR A 115 10.52 -18.20 0.98
CA TYR A 115 11.46 -18.64 -0.06
C TYR A 115 10.80 -19.43 -1.19
N SER A 116 10.20 -20.59 -0.90
CA SER A 116 9.71 -21.48 -1.97
C SER A 116 8.37 -22.13 -1.67
N ARG A 117 7.38 -21.89 -2.54
CA ARG A 117 6.04 -22.51 -2.45
C ARG A 117 5.39 -22.29 -1.07
N CYS A 118 5.59 -21.12 -0.48
CA CYS A 118 5.02 -20.81 0.83
C CYS A 118 3.71 -20.05 0.66
N THR A 119 2.79 -20.28 1.58
CA THR A 119 1.58 -19.48 1.73
C THR A 119 1.67 -18.79 3.09
N HIS A 120 1.50 -17.48 3.11
CA HIS A 120 1.62 -16.69 4.33
C HIS A 120 0.43 -15.75 4.43
N SER A 121 -0.32 -15.84 5.52
CA SER A 121 -1.40 -14.92 5.84
C SER A 121 -1.09 -14.20 7.13
N VAL A 122 -1.22 -12.87 7.10
CA VAL A 122 -1.12 -12.03 8.30
C VAL A 122 -2.37 -11.20 8.42
N LEU A 123 -3.03 -11.30 9.57
CA LEU A 123 -4.22 -10.53 9.88
C LEU A 123 -3.96 -9.69 11.13
N PHE A 124 -4.17 -8.38 11.00
CA PHE A 124 -4.16 -7.45 12.11
C PHE A 124 -5.54 -6.83 12.26
N SER A 125 -6.09 -6.95 13.46
CA SER A 125 -7.24 -6.18 13.93
C SER A 125 -6.76 -5.29 15.08
N LEU A 126 -6.57 -4.00 14.82
CA LEU A 126 -6.13 -3.03 15.82
C LEU A 126 -7.24 -2.03 16.12
N TYR A 127 -7.55 -1.89 17.40
CA TYR A 127 -8.37 -0.82 17.96
C TYR A 127 -7.47 0.05 18.82
N THR A 128 -6.98 1.15 18.25
CA THR A 128 -5.90 1.91 18.89
C THR A 128 -5.92 3.40 18.60
N PHE A 129 -5.29 4.18 19.47
CA PHE A 129 -4.95 5.57 19.18
C PHE A 129 -3.52 5.63 18.65
N SER A 130 -3.28 6.33 17.54
CA SER A 130 -1.93 6.71 17.07
C SER A 130 -0.91 5.57 16.83
N PRO A 131 -1.21 4.49 16.08
CA PRO A 131 -0.24 3.43 15.87
C PRO A 131 0.87 3.83 14.89
N VAL A 132 2.08 3.31 15.12
CA VAL A 132 3.15 3.28 14.12
C VAL A 132 3.33 1.84 13.65
N LEU A 133 3.09 1.60 12.37
CA LEU A 133 3.11 0.26 11.77
C LEU A 133 4.08 0.20 10.58
N ALA A 134 5.07 -0.69 10.68
CA ALA A 134 5.98 -1.02 9.60
C ALA A 134 5.82 -2.49 9.20
N VAL A 135 5.55 -2.75 7.92
CA VAL A 135 5.31 -4.10 7.38
C VAL A 135 6.28 -4.35 6.24
N HIS A 136 7.12 -5.37 6.39
CA HIS A 136 8.04 -5.84 5.38
C HIS A 136 7.69 -7.27 4.94
N ILE A 137 7.42 -7.44 3.65
CA ILE A 137 7.08 -8.73 3.05
C ILE A 137 8.08 -9.01 1.93
N GLN A 138 8.79 -10.13 2.03
CA GLN A 138 9.68 -10.57 0.98
C GLN A 138 9.36 -12.00 0.55
N SER A 139 9.21 -12.18 -0.75
CA SER A 139 8.82 -13.44 -1.37
C SER A 139 9.70 -13.77 -2.57
N TYR A 140 10.27 -14.98 -2.62
CA TYR A 140 11.28 -15.30 -3.64
C TYR A 140 10.82 -16.18 -4.80
N SER A 141 10.03 -17.23 -4.52
CA SER A 141 9.63 -18.17 -5.56
C SER A 141 8.30 -18.85 -5.28
N ARG A 142 7.33 -18.64 -6.17
CA ARG A 142 6.01 -19.30 -6.11
C ARG A 142 5.32 -19.14 -4.74
N CYS A 143 5.45 -17.98 -4.12
CA CYS A 143 4.86 -17.73 -2.82
C CYS A 143 3.56 -16.95 -2.97
N THR A 144 2.61 -17.23 -2.10
CA THR A 144 1.38 -16.46 -1.96
C THR A 144 1.40 -15.77 -0.61
N HIS A 145 1.12 -14.46 -0.60
CA HIS A 145 1.04 -13.72 0.63
C HIS A 145 -0.24 -12.88 0.65
N LEU A 146 -0.91 -12.92 1.80
CA LEU A 146 -2.09 -12.13 2.08
C LEU A 146 -1.85 -11.37 3.37
N ALA A 147 -1.96 -10.05 3.31
CA ALA A 147 -1.92 -9.20 4.49
C ALA A 147 -3.21 -8.39 4.59
N LEU A 148 -3.89 -8.50 5.72
CA LEU A 148 -5.12 -7.78 5.99
C LEU A 148 -4.96 -6.98 7.27
N PHE A 149 -5.15 -5.67 7.16
CA PHE A 149 -5.11 -4.75 8.28
C PHE A 149 -6.46 -4.05 8.40
N SER A 150 -7.13 -4.29 9.53
CA SER A 150 -8.33 -3.57 9.95
C SER A 150 -7.94 -2.66 11.11
N LEU A 151 -7.95 -1.35 10.86
CA LEU A 151 -7.43 -0.32 11.77
C LEU A 151 -8.57 0.62 12.16
N TYR A 152 -8.92 0.63 13.45
CA TYR A 152 -9.85 1.59 14.05
C TYR A 152 -9.06 2.59 14.89
N THR A 153 -8.65 3.71 14.29
CA THR A 153 -7.65 4.60 14.89
C THR A 153 -7.80 6.05 14.47
N LEU A 154 -7.19 6.98 15.22
CA LEU A 154 -7.28 8.43 14.96
C LEU A 154 -6.09 9.03 14.18
N SER A 155 -4.91 8.39 14.13
CA SER A 155 -3.70 8.97 13.49
C SER A 155 -2.58 7.95 13.18
N PRO A 156 -2.83 6.99 12.28
CA PRO A 156 -1.85 5.96 11.96
C PRO A 156 -0.71 6.48 11.08
N VAL A 157 0.51 6.04 11.38
CA VAL A 157 1.64 6.07 10.45
C VAL A 157 1.89 4.66 9.97
N LEU A 158 1.76 4.43 8.66
CA LEU A 158 1.88 3.13 8.05
C LEU A 158 2.89 3.14 6.91
N ALA A 159 3.89 2.26 7.02
CA ALA A 159 4.85 1.98 5.96
C ALA A 159 4.77 0.49 5.56
N VAL A 160 4.59 0.23 4.27
CA VAL A 160 4.49 -1.11 3.71
C VAL A 160 5.52 -1.28 2.62
N HIS A 161 6.41 -2.26 2.80
CA HIS A 161 7.42 -2.62 1.84
C HIS A 161 7.21 -4.07 1.36
N ILE A 162 7.00 -4.23 0.06
CA ILE A 162 6.76 -5.53 -0.57
C ILE A 162 7.84 -5.77 -1.61
N ASN A 163 8.59 -6.86 -1.45
CA ASN A 163 9.58 -7.30 -2.41
C ASN A 163 9.24 -8.71 -2.92
N SER A 164 9.08 -8.84 -4.23
CA SER A 164 8.61 -10.08 -4.87
C SER A 164 9.48 -10.49 -6.04
N CYS A 165 10.11 -11.65 -5.91
CA CYS A 165 10.85 -12.32 -6.98
C CYS A 165 10.04 -13.52 -7.50
N SER A 166 10.08 -13.75 -8.81
CA SER A 166 9.69 -14.99 -9.49
C SER A 166 8.36 -15.66 -9.07
N ARG A 167 7.28 -15.35 -9.82
CA ARG A 167 5.99 -16.05 -9.74
C ARG A 167 5.31 -15.94 -8.37
N CYS A 168 5.42 -14.79 -7.71
CA CYS A 168 4.73 -14.54 -6.45
C CYS A 168 3.40 -13.85 -6.67
N THR A 169 2.43 -14.16 -5.80
CA THR A 169 1.15 -13.46 -5.73
C THR A 169 1.04 -12.78 -4.37
N GLN A 170 0.76 -11.48 -4.39
CA GLN A 170 0.72 -10.64 -3.20
C GLN A 170 -0.60 -9.90 -3.17
N SER A 171 -1.28 -9.96 -2.03
CA SER A 171 -2.51 -9.20 -1.79
C SER A 171 -2.40 -8.50 -0.46
N VAL A 172 -2.58 -7.19 -0.47
CA VAL A 172 -2.54 -6.37 0.74
C VAL A 172 -3.77 -5.50 0.80
N LEU A 173 -4.54 -5.64 1.87
CA LEU A 173 -5.76 -4.89 2.10
C LEU A 173 -5.64 -4.10 3.40
N PHE A 174 -5.86 -2.80 3.30
CA PHE A 174 -5.99 -1.89 4.42
C PHE A 174 -7.40 -1.32 4.45
N SER A 175 -8.10 -1.59 5.55
CA SER A 175 -9.34 -0.93 5.90
C SER A 175 -9.07 -0.03 7.09
N LEU A 176 -9.25 1.27 6.91
CA LEU A 176 -9.07 2.26 7.97
C LEU A 176 -10.37 2.97 8.28
N TYR A 177 -10.77 2.92 9.54
CA TYR A 177 -11.96 3.59 10.04
C TYR A 177 -11.57 4.51 11.21
N THR A 178 -11.69 5.83 11.03
CA THR A 178 -11.54 6.79 12.12
C THR A 178 -12.93 7.08 12.72
N SER A 179 -13.16 6.78 14.00
CA SER A 179 -14.39 7.22 14.69
C SER A 179 -14.27 8.70 15.09
N VAL A 180 -15.10 9.54 14.49
CA VAL A 180 -15.13 10.99 14.76
C VAL A 180 -16.08 11.25 15.93
N LEU A 181 -15.57 11.25 17.17
CA LEU A 181 -16.38 11.60 18.34
C LEU A 181 -15.99 12.93 19.00
N PHE A 182 -14.96 13.64 18.52
CA PHE A 182 -14.61 14.95 19.07
C PHE A 182 -14.15 15.96 18.00
N SER A 183 -14.69 17.18 18.11
CA SER A 183 -14.66 18.27 17.13
C SER A 183 -13.43 19.17 17.17
N LEU A 184 -12.24 18.71 17.60
CA LEU A 184 -11.10 19.61 17.87
C LEU A 184 -9.70 19.12 17.49
N TYR A 185 -9.52 18.00 16.79
CA TYR A 185 -8.18 17.56 16.38
C TYR A 185 -8.06 17.34 14.87
N THR A 186 -7.09 18.02 14.27
CA THR A 186 -6.65 17.81 12.88
C THR A 186 -5.99 16.44 12.75
N PHE A 187 -6.61 15.54 11.99
CA PHE A 187 -6.11 14.18 11.75
C PHE A 187 -5.43 14.09 10.37
N SER A 188 -4.26 13.44 10.30
CA SER A 188 -3.48 13.30 9.06
C SER A 188 -2.73 11.95 9.04
N PRO A 189 -3.36 10.84 8.62
CA PRO A 189 -2.65 9.58 8.47
C PRO A 189 -1.59 9.70 7.37
N ILE A 190 -0.43 9.08 7.60
CA ILE A 190 0.65 9.00 6.61
C ILE A 190 0.77 7.55 6.15
N LEU A 191 0.57 7.34 4.85
CA LEU A 191 0.65 6.05 4.20
C LEU A 191 1.76 6.04 3.14
N ALA A 192 2.71 5.13 3.29
CA ALA A 192 3.73 4.87 2.30
C ALA A 192 3.70 3.40 1.85
N VAL A 193 3.58 3.18 0.55
CA VAL A 193 3.67 1.84 -0.05
C VAL A 193 4.81 1.81 -1.05
N HIS A 194 5.77 0.92 -0.78
CA HIS A 194 6.85 0.62 -1.69
C HIS A 194 6.71 -0.83 -2.18
N SER A 195 6.61 -1.00 -3.49
CA SER A 195 6.52 -2.30 -4.14
C SER A 195 7.63 -2.48 -5.15
N GLN A 196 8.34 -3.60 -5.05
CA GLN A 196 9.35 -4.02 -5.99
C GLN A 196 9.07 -5.44 -6.49
N SER A 197 9.04 -5.61 -7.81
CA SER A 197 8.65 -6.86 -8.44
C SER A 197 9.53 -7.22 -9.65
N TYR A 198 10.16 -8.39 -9.61
CA TYR A 198 11.17 -8.76 -10.60
C TYR A 198 10.60 -9.52 -11.80
N SER A 199 9.93 -10.66 -11.58
CA SER A 199 9.52 -11.53 -12.68
C SER A 199 8.22 -12.29 -12.45
N ARG A 200 7.25 -12.10 -13.34
CA ARG A 200 5.95 -12.80 -13.31
C ARG A 200 5.22 -12.68 -11.97
N CYS A 201 5.32 -11.52 -11.33
CA CYS A 201 4.66 -11.29 -10.05
C CYS A 201 3.29 -10.63 -10.26
N THR A 202 2.31 -11.03 -9.47
CA THR A 202 1.03 -10.32 -9.36
C THR A 202 0.93 -9.67 -8.00
N GLN A 203 0.56 -8.40 -7.96
CA GLN A 203 0.35 -7.67 -6.72
C GLN A 203 -0.93 -6.86 -6.78
N SER A 204 -1.75 -7.00 -5.75
CA SER A 204 -2.91 -6.17 -5.52
C SER A 204 -2.77 -5.45 -4.18
N VAL A 205 -3.00 -4.13 -4.19
CA VAL A 205 -3.04 -3.32 -2.98
C VAL A 205 -4.35 -2.53 -2.97
N LEU A 206 -5.12 -2.68 -1.90
CA LEU A 206 -6.38 -1.96 -1.71
C LEU A 206 -6.34 -1.16 -0.43
N PHE A 207 -6.72 0.11 -0.54
CA PHE A 207 -6.94 1.01 0.59
C PHE A 207 -8.37 1.52 0.56
N SER A 208 -9.08 1.30 1.66
CA SER A 208 -10.37 1.92 1.95
C SER A 208 -10.17 2.81 3.17
N LEU A 209 -10.24 4.13 2.97
CA LEU A 209 -9.93 5.13 3.99
C LEU A 209 -11.15 6.01 4.25
N TYR A 210 -11.54 6.09 5.53
CA TYR A 210 -12.47 7.08 6.04
C TYR A 210 -11.69 7.99 6.99
N THR A 211 -11.17 9.11 6.51
CA THR A 211 -10.19 9.94 7.23
C THR A 211 -10.23 11.40 6.81
N PHE A 212 -9.73 12.29 7.66
CA PHE A 212 -9.39 13.66 7.29
C PHE A 212 -7.95 13.75 6.75
N SER A 213 -7.71 14.50 5.67
CA SER A 213 -6.38 14.95 5.19
C SER A 213 -5.23 13.91 5.17
N PRO A 214 -5.34 12.78 4.45
CA PRO A 214 -4.25 11.81 4.33
C PRO A 214 -3.10 12.29 3.44
N GLY A 215 -1.88 11.93 3.85
CA GLY A 215 -0.70 11.92 2.99
C GLY A 215 -0.45 10.52 2.47
N LEU A 216 -0.42 10.33 1.15
CA LEU A 216 -0.33 9.03 0.53
C LEU A 216 0.75 9.00 -0.56
N ALA A 217 1.74 8.12 -0.37
CA ALA A 217 2.85 7.91 -1.30
C ALA A 217 2.88 6.46 -1.78
N VAL A 218 2.88 6.26 -3.10
CA VAL A 218 2.93 4.95 -3.75
C VAL A 218 4.09 4.90 -4.71
N HIS A 219 4.99 3.96 -4.48
CA HIS A 219 6.12 3.69 -5.36
C HIS A 219 6.04 2.24 -5.86
N ILE A 220 5.91 2.05 -7.17
CA ILE A 220 5.85 0.73 -7.79
C ILE A 220 7.00 0.59 -8.79
N GLN A 221 7.84 -0.42 -8.58
CA GLN A 221 8.91 -0.78 -9.48
C GLN A 221 8.71 -2.20 -10.02
N SER A 222 8.70 -2.33 -11.34
CA SER A 222 8.39 -3.57 -12.04
C SER A 222 9.35 -3.86 -13.18
N TYR A 223 10.04 -5.01 -13.11
CA TYR A 223 11.08 -5.34 -14.09
C TYR A 223 10.55 -6.14 -15.28
N SER A 224 9.92 -7.29 -15.06
CA SER A 224 9.53 -8.18 -16.16
C SER A 224 8.21 -8.92 -15.95
N ARG A 225 7.25 -8.73 -16.87
CA ARG A 225 5.97 -9.46 -16.86
C ARG A 225 5.24 -9.38 -15.52
N CYS A 226 5.28 -8.24 -14.85
CA CYS A 226 4.58 -8.03 -13.59
C CYS A 226 3.23 -7.39 -13.83
N THR A 227 2.24 -7.75 -13.02
CA THR A 227 0.91 -7.15 -13.02
C THR A 227 0.65 -6.54 -11.65
N HIS A 228 0.37 -5.24 -11.60
CA HIS A 228 0.01 -4.57 -10.37
C HIS A 228 -1.34 -3.89 -10.51
N SER A 229 -2.16 -4.03 -9.48
CA SER A 229 -3.39 -3.28 -9.33
C SER A 229 -3.38 -2.55 -8.00
N VAL A 230 -3.62 -1.24 -8.04
CA VAL A 230 -3.76 -0.45 -6.83
C VAL A 230 -5.08 0.31 -6.85
N LEU A 231 -5.87 0.15 -5.79
CA LEU A 231 -7.14 0.83 -5.62
C LEU A 231 -7.12 1.65 -4.34
N PHE A 232 -7.43 2.93 -4.48
CA PHE A 232 -7.68 3.84 -3.37
C PHE A 232 -9.12 4.32 -3.42
N SER A 233 -9.86 4.01 -2.36
CA SER A 233 -11.17 4.58 -2.08
C SER A 233 -11.04 5.45 -0.84
N LEU A 234 -11.35 6.74 -0.98
CA LEU A 234 -11.27 7.71 0.12
C LEU A 234 -12.57 8.48 0.22
N TYR A 235 -13.14 8.46 1.43
CA TYR A 235 -14.34 9.20 1.77
C TYR A 235 -14.05 10.15 2.92
N THR A 236 -14.09 11.47 2.67
CA THR A 236 -14.03 12.47 3.75
C THR A 236 -15.43 12.84 4.20
N VAL A 237 -15.68 12.78 5.50
CA VAL A 237 -16.94 13.28 6.08
C VAL A 237 -16.82 14.79 6.26
N LEU A 238 -17.79 15.52 5.71
CA LEU A 238 -17.81 16.98 5.70
C LEU A 238 -18.44 17.45 7.00
N PHE A 239 -17.64 17.98 7.93
CA PHE A 239 -18.15 18.82 9.01
C PHE A 239 -17.44 20.16 9.01
N SER A 240 -18.23 21.20 9.19
CA SER A 240 -17.94 22.62 9.02
C SER A 240 -16.66 23.09 9.74
N LEU A 241 -15.54 23.21 9.01
CA LEU A 241 -14.62 24.36 8.92
C LEU A 241 -13.30 23.93 8.25
N TYR A 242 -12.86 24.73 7.27
CA TYR A 242 -11.50 24.98 6.78
C TYR A 242 -10.56 23.82 6.32
N THR A 243 -10.21 23.90 5.04
CA THR A 243 -9.00 23.41 4.34
C THR A 243 -8.59 21.95 4.57
N VAL A 244 -9.11 21.06 3.71
CA VAL A 244 -8.58 19.71 3.53
C VAL A 244 -7.67 19.75 2.29
N THR A 245 -6.42 19.31 2.40
CA THR A 245 -5.49 19.18 1.24
C THR A 245 -4.80 17.82 1.31
N PRO A 246 -5.43 16.74 0.82
CA PRO A 246 -4.75 15.45 0.74
C PRO A 246 -3.62 15.54 -0.28
N ALA A 247 -2.46 14.99 0.07
CA ALA A 247 -1.30 14.94 -0.80
C ALA A 247 -1.11 13.52 -1.31
N LEU A 248 -1.23 13.32 -2.62
CA LEU A 248 -1.10 12.03 -3.27
C LEU A 248 0.07 12.06 -4.25
N ALA A 249 1.04 11.19 -4.03
CA ALA A 249 2.19 10.99 -4.92
C ALA A 249 2.24 9.55 -5.41
N VAL A 250 2.23 9.37 -6.73
CA VAL A 250 2.30 8.05 -7.37
C VAL A 250 3.46 8.03 -8.35
N HIS A 251 4.41 7.16 -8.09
CA HIS A 251 5.54 6.91 -8.97
C HIS A 251 5.54 5.47 -9.45
N ILE A 252 5.45 5.28 -10.77
CA ILE A 252 5.43 3.97 -11.41
C ILE A 252 6.62 3.85 -12.35
N GLN A 253 7.49 2.89 -12.08
CA GLN A 253 8.62 2.55 -12.94
C GLN A 253 8.47 1.12 -13.48
N SER A 254 8.51 1.00 -14.79
CA SER A 254 8.27 -0.26 -15.50
C SER A 254 9.29 -0.48 -16.61
N TYR A 255 9.96 -1.64 -16.59
CA TYR A 255 11.03 -1.92 -17.54
C TYR A 255 10.55 -2.73 -18.75
N SER A 256 9.88 -3.87 -18.52
CA SER A 256 9.52 -4.77 -19.62
C SER A 256 8.20 -5.53 -19.43
N ARG A 257 7.27 -5.37 -20.37
CA ARG A 257 6.02 -6.14 -20.43
C ARG A 257 5.22 -6.10 -19.12
N CYS A 258 5.20 -4.97 -18.44
CA CYS A 258 4.44 -4.81 -17.20
C CYS A 258 3.05 -4.25 -17.49
N THR A 259 2.07 -4.70 -16.71
CA THR A 259 0.74 -4.11 -16.68
C THR A 259 0.51 -3.47 -15.31
N GLN A 260 0.02 -2.24 -15.32
CA GLN A 260 -0.21 -1.44 -14.12
C GLN A 260 -1.57 -0.80 -14.25
N SER A 261 -2.43 -1.02 -13.24
CA SER A 261 -3.69 -0.31 -13.11
C SER A 261 -3.75 0.40 -11.77
N VAL A 262 -4.04 1.69 -11.81
CA VAL A 262 -4.21 2.50 -10.61
C VAL A 262 -5.53 3.24 -10.68
N LEU A 263 -6.37 3.06 -9.65
CA LEU A 263 -7.66 3.70 -9.57
C LEU A 263 -7.77 4.50 -8.27
N PHE A 264 -8.16 5.76 -8.42
CA PHE A 264 -8.48 6.66 -7.31
C PHE A 264 -9.94 7.10 -7.42
N SER A 265 -10.71 6.86 -6.36
CA SER A 265 -12.04 7.44 -6.16
C SER A 265 -11.99 8.29 -4.90
N LEU A 266 -11.99 9.62 -5.06
CA LEU A 266 -11.82 10.56 -3.97
C LEU A 266 -12.93 11.61 -3.95
N TYR A 267 -13.43 11.90 -2.76
CA TYR A 267 -14.30 13.03 -2.45
C TYR A 267 -13.58 13.87 -1.40
N THR A 268 -12.98 15.00 -1.79
CA THR A 268 -12.09 15.82 -0.92
C THR A 268 -12.12 17.30 -1.32
N PHE A 269 -11.59 18.21 -0.51
CA PHE A 269 -11.27 19.57 -0.97
C PHE A 269 -9.80 19.63 -1.41
N SER A 270 -9.46 20.49 -2.39
CA SER A 270 -8.10 20.92 -2.75
C SER A 270 -6.98 19.87 -2.71
N PRO A 271 -7.11 18.72 -3.41
CA PRO A 271 -6.04 17.72 -3.43
C PRO A 271 -4.83 18.20 -4.23
N ILE A 272 -3.64 17.82 -3.76
CA ILE A 272 -2.39 17.92 -4.52
C ILE A 272 -2.07 16.52 -5.03
N LEU A 273 -2.00 16.38 -6.36
CA LEU A 273 -1.82 15.10 -7.01
C LEU A 273 -0.63 15.13 -7.97
N ALA A 274 0.35 14.26 -7.72
CA ALA A 274 1.52 14.07 -8.56
C ALA A 274 1.57 12.65 -9.09
N LEU A 275 1.49 12.49 -10.42
CA LEU A 275 1.62 11.23 -11.13
C LEU A 275 2.91 11.25 -11.96
N ASN A 276 3.79 10.27 -11.74
CA ASN A 276 4.96 10.07 -12.58
C ASN A 276 5.03 8.62 -13.07
N ILE A 277 4.99 8.44 -14.40
CA ILE A 277 5.07 7.14 -15.06
C ILE A 277 6.31 7.11 -15.95
N GLN A 278 7.21 6.19 -15.64
CA GLN A 278 8.38 5.86 -16.43
C GLN A 278 8.26 4.44 -16.99
N SER A 279 8.28 4.32 -18.31
CA SER A 279 8.17 3.03 -18.99
C SER A 279 9.21 2.83 -20.08
N CYS A 280 9.85 1.65 -20.08
CA CYS A 280 10.92 1.35 -21.02
C CYS A 280 10.44 0.58 -22.26
N SER A 281 9.81 -0.59 -22.06
CA SER A 281 9.46 -1.48 -23.18
C SER A 281 8.16 -2.26 -22.97
N GLY A 282 7.22 -2.17 -23.91
CA GLY A 282 6.07 -3.06 -23.97
C GLY A 282 5.13 -2.98 -22.76
N CYS A 283 5.08 -1.85 -22.06
CA CYS A 283 4.32 -1.70 -20.81
C CYS A 283 2.96 -1.05 -21.07
N THR A 284 1.95 -1.47 -20.31
CA THR A 284 0.60 -0.91 -20.38
C THR A 284 0.24 -0.30 -19.03
N HIS A 285 -0.12 0.97 -19.01
CA HIS A 285 -0.53 1.68 -17.80
C HIS A 285 -1.93 2.24 -17.99
N SER A 286 -2.81 1.95 -17.03
CA SER A 286 -4.12 2.60 -16.94
C SER A 286 -4.23 3.28 -15.58
N VAL A 287 -4.45 4.59 -15.62
CA VAL A 287 -4.66 5.39 -14.42
C VAL A 287 -5.98 6.11 -14.54
N LEU A 288 -6.87 5.88 -13.57
CA LEU A 288 -8.18 6.51 -13.52
C LEU A 288 -8.33 7.30 -12.23
N PHE A 289 -8.71 8.55 -12.38
CA PHE A 289 -9.06 9.45 -11.31
C PHE A 289 -10.53 9.84 -11.45
N SER A 290 -11.34 9.46 -10.47
CA SER A 290 -12.70 9.96 -10.29
C SER A 290 -12.70 10.85 -9.05
N LEU A 291 -12.70 12.17 -9.27
CA LEU A 291 -12.52 13.16 -8.21
C LEU A 291 -13.70 14.14 -8.19
N TYR A 292 -14.27 14.33 -7.00
CA TYR A 292 -15.26 15.37 -6.70
C TYR A 292 -14.64 16.34 -5.68
N THR A 293 -14.02 17.42 -6.15
CA THR A 293 -13.12 18.22 -5.31
C THR A 293 -12.98 19.69 -5.69
N PHE A 294 -13.01 20.66 -4.79
CA PHE A 294 -12.74 22.06 -5.15
C PHE A 294 -11.24 22.35 -5.39
N SER A 295 -10.88 23.05 -6.48
CA SER A 295 -9.53 23.59 -6.78
C SER A 295 -8.34 22.63 -6.58
N PRO A 296 -8.22 21.52 -7.33
CA PRO A 296 -7.07 20.63 -7.25
C PRO A 296 -5.86 21.16 -8.02
N ILE A 297 -4.67 20.74 -7.57
CA ILE A 297 -3.41 20.90 -8.28
C ILE A 297 -2.99 19.52 -8.80
N LEU A 298 -2.85 19.40 -10.12
CA LEU A 298 -2.55 18.15 -10.78
C LEU A 298 -1.31 18.26 -11.66
N ALA A 299 -0.33 17.42 -11.39
CA ALA A 299 0.87 17.25 -12.20
C ALA A 299 0.97 15.83 -12.73
N VAL A 300 1.01 15.68 -14.05
CA VAL A 300 1.16 14.40 -14.74
C VAL A 300 2.43 14.42 -15.56
N HIS A 301 3.36 13.53 -15.24
CA HIS A 301 4.59 13.32 -15.99
C HIS A 301 4.63 11.90 -16.54
N ILE A 302 4.70 11.78 -17.86
CA ILE A 302 4.78 10.50 -18.56
C ILE A 302 6.02 10.49 -19.43
N LYS A 303 6.89 9.51 -19.20
CA LYS A 303 8.04 9.25 -20.06
C LYS A 303 8.07 7.80 -20.49
N SER A 304 8.02 7.59 -21.80
CA SER A 304 7.92 6.27 -22.43
C SER A 304 8.92 6.13 -23.57
N SER A 305 9.63 5.00 -23.65
CA SER A 305 10.68 4.83 -24.67
C SER A 305 10.37 3.88 -25.82
N SER A 306 9.60 2.81 -25.63
CA SER A 306 9.26 1.92 -26.75
C SER A 306 8.01 1.06 -26.51
N ARG A 307 7.10 1.03 -27.49
CA ARG A 307 5.92 0.12 -27.49
C ARG A 307 5.10 0.17 -26.19
N CYS A 308 4.99 1.33 -25.57
CA CYS A 308 4.22 1.49 -24.33
C CYS A 308 2.87 2.12 -24.63
N SER A 309 1.83 1.66 -23.95
CA SER A 309 0.49 2.23 -24.03
C SER A 309 0.09 2.79 -22.67
N HIS A 310 -0.11 4.09 -22.57
CA HIS A 310 -0.69 4.67 -21.36
C HIS A 310 -2.03 5.32 -21.63
N SER A 311 -2.93 5.13 -20.68
CA SER A 311 -4.24 5.75 -20.61
C SER A 311 -4.37 6.42 -19.25
N VAL A 312 -4.57 7.72 -19.26
CA VAL A 312 -4.85 8.50 -18.06
C VAL A 312 -6.21 9.18 -18.25
N LEU A 313 -7.15 8.85 -17.36
CA LEU A 313 -8.50 9.40 -17.41
C LEU A 313 -8.78 10.18 -16.13
N PHE A 314 -9.21 11.43 -16.31
CA PHE A 314 -9.68 12.30 -15.24
C PHE A 314 -11.15 12.61 -15.43
N SER A 315 -11.98 12.21 -14.45
CA SER A 315 -13.36 12.65 -14.31
C SER A 315 -13.47 13.61 -13.14
N LEU A 316 -13.70 14.90 -13.44
CA LEU A 316 -13.50 16.04 -12.55
C LEU A 316 -14.76 16.94 -12.54
N TYR A 317 -15.33 17.19 -11.37
CA TYR A 317 -16.53 18.02 -11.17
C TYR A 317 -16.29 19.15 -10.15
N TYR A 318 -15.99 20.41 -10.56
CA TYR A 318 -15.71 21.54 -9.62
C TYR A 318 -15.21 22.87 -10.27
N PHE A 319 -14.76 23.85 -9.47
CA PHE A 319 -14.20 25.16 -9.87
C PHE A 319 -12.65 25.22 -9.93
N SER A 320 -12.09 25.88 -10.95
CA SER A 320 -10.68 26.34 -11.12
C SER A 320 -9.53 25.34 -10.81
N PRO A 321 -9.35 24.26 -11.60
CA PRO A 321 -8.15 23.40 -11.51
C PRO A 321 -6.88 24.08 -12.04
N ILE A 322 -5.73 23.69 -11.48
CA ILE A 322 -4.41 23.87 -12.09
C ILE A 322 -3.94 22.51 -12.60
N LEU A 323 -3.71 22.39 -13.91
CA LEU A 323 -3.29 21.16 -14.56
C LEU A 323 -2.01 21.37 -15.37
N ALA A 324 -0.98 20.58 -15.06
CA ALA A 324 0.23 20.45 -15.84
C ALA A 324 0.39 19.00 -16.33
N VAL A 325 0.48 18.81 -17.65
CA VAL A 325 0.71 17.52 -18.30
C VAL A 325 1.97 17.59 -19.13
N HIS A 326 2.94 16.73 -18.84
CA HIS A 326 4.19 16.59 -19.59
C HIS A 326 4.32 15.16 -20.12
N ILE A 327 4.36 15.00 -21.44
CA ILE A 327 4.48 13.71 -22.11
C ILE A 327 5.74 13.69 -22.98
N GLN A 328 6.63 12.76 -22.69
CA GLN A 328 7.78 12.43 -23.52
C GLN A 328 7.65 10.99 -24.02
N SER A 329 7.63 10.81 -25.34
CA SER A 329 7.42 9.49 -25.94
C SER A 329 8.34 9.22 -27.13
N CYS A 330 8.96 8.04 -27.11
CA CYS A 330 9.79 7.55 -28.21
C CYS A 330 9.20 6.24 -28.76
N SER A 331 9.28 6.06 -30.08
CA SER A 331 9.08 4.78 -30.79
C SER A 331 7.83 3.97 -30.44
N ARG A 332 6.78 4.10 -31.27
CA ARG A 332 5.58 3.24 -31.23
C ARG A 332 4.85 3.25 -29.88
N CYS A 333 4.81 4.40 -29.21
CA CYS A 333 4.03 4.56 -28.00
C CYS A 333 2.64 5.11 -28.32
N THR A 334 1.64 4.65 -27.56
CA THR A 334 0.30 5.20 -27.58
C THR A 334 0.04 5.87 -26.23
N GLN A 335 -0.30 7.15 -26.27
CA GLN A 335 -0.59 7.94 -25.08
C GLN A 335 -1.99 8.51 -25.25
N SER A 336 -2.83 8.31 -24.25
CA SER A 336 -4.17 8.87 -24.21
C SER A 336 -4.37 9.55 -22.87
N VAL A 337 -4.68 10.85 -22.92
CA VAL A 337 -5.08 11.61 -21.74
C VAL A 337 -6.46 12.17 -22.01
N LEU A 338 -7.46 11.65 -21.29
CA LEU A 338 -8.84 12.10 -21.40
C LEU A 338 -9.19 12.89 -20.15
N LEU A 339 -9.68 14.11 -20.35
CA LEU A 339 -10.13 15.00 -19.30
C LEU A 339 -11.58 15.38 -19.54
N SER A 340 -12.47 14.89 -18.67
CA SER A 340 -13.86 15.36 -18.60
C SER A 340 -13.99 16.31 -17.41
N LEU A 341 -14.18 17.59 -17.73
CA LEU A 341 -14.12 18.73 -16.81
C LEU A 341 -15.42 19.52 -16.87
N TYR A 342 -16.09 19.68 -15.73
CA TYR A 342 -17.21 20.61 -15.54
C TYR A 342 -16.74 21.75 -14.62
N THR A 343 -16.29 22.88 -15.17
CA THR A 343 -15.58 23.90 -14.36
C THR A 343 -15.71 25.37 -14.82
N LEU A 344 -15.34 26.31 -13.95
CA LEU A 344 -15.12 27.74 -14.27
C LEU A 344 -13.61 28.05 -14.11
N GLY A 345 -12.97 28.64 -15.11
CA GLY A 345 -11.59 29.17 -15.04
C GLY A 345 -10.43 28.17 -14.85
N PRO A 346 -10.28 27.09 -15.63
CA PRO A 346 -9.11 26.21 -15.52
C PRO A 346 -7.82 26.87 -16.03
N ILE A 347 -6.69 26.58 -15.37
CA ILE A 347 -5.33 26.85 -15.89
C ILE A 347 -4.76 25.53 -16.38
N LEU A 348 -4.44 25.45 -17.67
CA LEU A 348 -4.02 24.23 -18.35
C LEU A 348 -2.72 24.43 -19.11
N ALA A 349 -1.71 23.64 -18.76
CA ALA A 349 -0.45 23.54 -19.48
C ALA A 349 -0.23 22.09 -19.95
N VAL A 350 -0.12 21.90 -21.26
CA VAL A 350 0.21 20.60 -21.87
C VAL A 350 1.46 20.74 -22.72
N HIS A 351 2.48 19.96 -22.39
CA HIS A 351 3.70 19.83 -23.17
C HIS A 351 3.86 18.40 -23.65
N SER A 352 4.05 18.22 -24.95
CA SER A 352 4.28 16.92 -25.55
C SER A 352 5.49 16.92 -26.48
N GLN A 353 6.34 15.90 -26.34
CA GLN A 353 7.49 15.66 -27.20
C GLN A 353 7.46 14.21 -27.70
N SER A 354 7.46 14.03 -29.02
CA SER A 354 7.35 12.73 -29.67
C SER A 354 8.40 12.53 -30.77
N CYS A 355 9.09 11.38 -30.73
CA CYS A 355 10.19 11.12 -31.69
C CYS A 355 9.74 10.37 -32.95
N SER A 356 9.15 9.18 -32.80
CA SER A 356 8.81 8.33 -33.95
C SER A 356 7.59 7.43 -33.77
N ARG A 357 6.66 7.45 -34.73
CA ARG A 357 5.48 6.56 -34.78
C ARG A 357 4.68 6.52 -33.47
N CYS A 358 4.58 7.66 -32.79
CA CYS A 358 3.79 7.75 -31.56
C CYS A 358 2.40 8.30 -31.88
N THR A 359 1.40 7.81 -31.16
CA THR A 359 0.06 8.40 -31.16
C THR A 359 -0.15 9.05 -29.79
N ILE A 360 -0.46 10.34 -29.78
CA ILE A 360 -0.75 11.08 -28.55
C ILE A 360 -2.13 11.68 -28.74
N SER A 361 -3.14 11.17 -28.03
CA SER A 361 -4.44 11.82 -27.96
C SER A 361 -4.59 12.53 -26.62
N VAL A 362 -4.83 13.84 -26.66
CA VAL A 362 -5.25 14.61 -25.49
C VAL A 362 -6.61 15.18 -25.80
N LEU A 363 -7.65 14.67 -25.13
CA LEU A 363 -9.02 15.07 -25.39
C LEU A 363 -9.61 15.74 -24.16
N PHE A 364 -10.26 16.88 -24.39
CA PHE A 364 -10.96 17.64 -23.37
C PHE A 364 -12.45 17.65 -23.69
N SER A 365 -13.29 17.17 -22.77
CA SER A 365 -14.69 17.53 -22.74
C SER A 365 -14.89 18.59 -21.67
N LEU A 366 -14.89 19.85 -22.12
CA LEU A 366 -14.98 21.04 -21.27
C LEU A 366 -16.40 21.59 -21.27
N TYR A 367 -16.99 21.74 -20.09
CA TYR A 367 -18.11 22.65 -19.85
C TYR A 367 -17.59 23.81 -19.02
N THR A 368 -17.09 24.87 -19.67
CA THR A 368 -16.38 25.95 -18.98
C THR A 368 -16.67 27.38 -19.45
N LEU A 369 -16.39 28.32 -18.55
CA LEU A 369 -16.28 29.76 -18.79
C LEU A 369 -14.81 30.19 -18.51
N SER A 370 -14.22 30.96 -19.43
CA SER A 370 -12.87 31.60 -19.34
C SER A 370 -11.65 30.69 -19.03
N PRO A 371 -11.27 29.73 -19.90
CA PRO A 371 -10.06 28.93 -19.71
C PRO A 371 -8.76 29.67 -20.06
N ILE A 372 -7.66 29.37 -19.35
CA ILE A 372 -6.29 29.72 -19.75
C ILE A 372 -5.60 28.44 -20.24
N LEU A 373 -5.25 28.41 -21.52
CA LEU A 373 -4.72 27.21 -22.20
C LEU A 373 -3.35 27.49 -22.83
N ALA A 374 -2.36 26.68 -22.47
CA ALA A 374 -1.07 26.60 -23.14
C ALA A 374 -0.81 25.15 -23.59
N VAL A 375 -0.77 24.92 -24.91
CA VAL A 375 -0.47 23.61 -25.50
C VAL A 375 0.75 23.73 -26.39
N HIS A 376 1.75 22.89 -26.14
CA HIS A 376 2.97 22.80 -26.94
C HIS A 376 3.23 21.36 -27.36
N SER A 377 3.46 21.15 -28.65
CA SER A 377 3.76 19.83 -29.22
C SER A 377 4.96 19.89 -30.16
N GLN A 378 5.93 19.01 -29.94
CA GLN A 378 7.08 18.82 -30.83
C GLN A 378 7.13 17.37 -31.32
N SER A 379 7.18 17.18 -32.64
CA SER A 379 7.21 15.86 -33.28
C SER A 379 8.30 15.77 -34.34
N PHE A 380 9.09 14.69 -34.34
CA PHE A 380 10.20 14.52 -35.29
C PHE A 380 9.91 13.59 -36.48
N SER A 381 9.12 12.50 -36.33
CA SER A 381 8.86 11.58 -37.46
C SER A 381 7.59 10.69 -37.35
N ARG A 382 6.66 10.79 -38.33
CA ARG A 382 5.47 9.91 -38.45
C ARG A 382 4.64 9.76 -37.15
N CYS A 383 4.50 10.81 -36.35
CA CYS A 383 3.65 10.83 -35.18
C CYS A 383 2.27 11.40 -35.53
N THR A 384 1.23 10.95 -34.83
CA THR A 384 -0.14 11.50 -34.95
C THR A 384 -0.55 12.08 -33.61
N HIS A 385 -1.15 13.27 -33.63
CA HIS A 385 -1.64 14.01 -32.47
C HIS A 385 -3.16 14.16 -32.54
#